data_AF-A0A914WSU4-F1
#
_entry.id   AF-A0A914WSU4-F1
#
_cell.length_a   1.000
_cell.length_b   1.000
_cell.length_c   1.000
_cell.angle_alpha   90.00
_cell.angle_beta   90.00
_cell.angle_gamma   90.00
#
_symmetry.space_group_name_H-M   'P 1'
#
loop_
_entity.id
_entity.type
_entity.pdbx_description
1 polymer ?
#
loop_
_entity_poly.entity_id
_entity_poly.type
_entity_poly.pdbx_seq_one_letter_code
_entity_poly.pdbx_strand_id
1 'polypeptide(L)'
;VHYSYDRAFLRKLLAETQSALIPVVRAHLSGKSADRVEFVFDYLGREEFCDSVFKVGGLYEELLGRVVADLDRLMDEERRG
;
A
#
# COMPACT_ATOMS: atom_id res chain seq x y z
N VAL A 1 16.18 -2.44 2.76
CA VAL A 1 16.90 -3.73 2.72
C VAL A 1 16.55 -4.42 1.41
N HIS A 2 17.48 -4.47 0.44
CA HIS A 2 17.29 -5.30 -0.75
C HIS A 2 17.04 -6.75 -0.31
N TYR A 3 16.11 -7.45 -0.94
CA TYR A 3 15.76 -8.86 -0.66
C TYR A 3 14.94 -9.15 0.62
N SER A 4 14.30 -8.15 1.24
CA SER A 4 13.43 -8.35 2.42
C SER A 4 11.94 -8.46 2.09
N TYR A 5 11.57 -8.60 0.82
CA TYR A 5 10.18 -8.68 0.42
C TYR A 5 9.52 -9.97 0.95
N ASP A 6 8.51 -9.80 1.79
CA ASP A 6 7.60 -10.85 2.25
C ASP A 6 6.18 -10.48 1.83
N ARG A 7 5.66 -11.26 0.87
CA ARG A 7 4.30 -11.06 0.33
C ARG A 7 3.22 -11.21 1.40
N ALA A 8 3.35 -12.22 2.26
CA ALA A 8 2.33 -12.50 3.26
C ALA A 8 2.27 -11.37 4.29
N PHE A 9 3.45 -10.87 4.68
CA PHE A 9 3.54 -9.72 5.58
C PHE A 9 2.92 -8.46 4.97
N LEU A 10 3.26 -8.11 3.72
CA LEU A 10 2.70 -6.93 3.05
C LEU A 10 1.18 -7.01 2.91
N ARG A 11 0.65 -8.16 2.48
CA ARG A 11 -0.80 -8.36 2.33
C ARG A 11 -1.53 -8.26 3.66
N LYS A 12 -0.93 -8.78 4.73
CA LYS A 12 -1.47 -8.63 6.09
C LYS A 12 -1.57 -7.17 6.48
N LEU A 13 -0.52 -6.37 6.29
CA LEU A 13 -0.54 -4.93 6.61
C LEU A 13 -1.58 -4.17 5.78
N LEU A 14 -1.74 -4.49 4.50
CA LEU A 14 -2.78 -3.89 3.64
C LEU A 14 -4.18 -4.20 4.15
N ALA A 15 -4.45 -5.45 4.54
CA ALA A 15 -5.73 -5.87 5.09
C ALA A 15 -6.02 -5.20 6.45
N GLU A 16 -5.01 -5.12 7.34
CA GLU A 16 -5.13 -4.42 8.62
C GLU A 16 -5.44 -2.93 8.43
N THR A 17 -4.76 -2.29 7.48
CA THR A 17 -4.98 -0.87 7.13
C THR A 17 -6.39 -0.64 6.58
N GLN A 18 -6.85 -1.49 5.65
CA GLN A 18 -8.21 -1.44 5.13
C GLN A 18 -9.25 -1.60 6.25
N SER A 19 -9.03 -2.58 7.14
CA SER A 19 -9.94 -2.87 8.26
C SER A 19 -10.05 -1.68 9.22
N ALA A 20 -8.96 -0.95 9.46
CA ALA A 20 -8.96 0.26 10.27
C ALA A 20 -9.63 1.46 9.57
N LEU A 21 -9.46 1.59 8.25
CA LEU A 21 -9.95 2.74 7.48
C LEU A 21 -11.45 2.66 7.16
N ILE A 22 -11.97 1.47 6.87
CA ILE A 22 -13.37 1.28 6.43
C ILE A 22 -14.41 1.83 7.42
N PRO A 23 -14.31 1.60 8.74
CA PRO A 23 -15.26 2.17 9.71
C PRO A 23 -15.30 3.71 9.66
N VAL A 24 -14.14 4.35 9.54
CA VAL A 24 -14.03 5.82 9.45
C VAL A 24 -14.71 6.32 8.17
N VAL A 25 -14.44 5.67 7.04
CA VAL A 25 -15.03 6.05 5.75
C VAL A 25 -16.55 5.86 5.76
N ARG A 26 -17.05 4.74 6.29
CA ARG A 26 -18.49 4.46 6.36
C ARG A 26 -19.24 5.41 7.30
N ALA A 27 -18.56 5.95 8.32
CA ALA A 27 -19.17 6.91 9.25
C ALA A 27 -19.34 8.31 8.65
N HIS A 28 -18.49 8.71 7.70
CA HIS A 28 -18.44 10.08 7.21
C HIS A 28 -18.74 10.25 5.71
N LEU A 29 -18.70 9.17 4.94
CA LEU A 29 -18.82 9.19 3.49
C LEU A 29 -19.88 8.22 2.98
N SER A 30 -20.26 8.40 1.71
CA SER A 30 -21.21 7.53 1.04
C SER A 30 -20.71 6.09 0.92
N GLY A 31 -21.64 5.13 0.77
CA GLY A 31 -21.29 3.74 0.48
C GLY A 31 -20.36 3.59 -0.73
N LYS A 32 -20.57 4.41 -1.78
CA LYS A 32 -19.70 4.45 -2.96
C LYS A 32 -18.23 4.79 -2.63
N SER A 33 -17.99 5.58 -1.60
CA SER A 33 -16.63 5.90 -1.14
C SER A 33 -16.01 4.70 -0.40
N ALA A 34 -16.80 3.97 0.39
CA ALA A 34 -16.35 2.74 1.03
C ALA A 34 -16.00 1.66 -0.02
N ASP A 35 -16.86 1.46 -1.02
CA ASP A 35 -16.64 0.49 -2.11
C ASP A 35 -15.34 0.79 -2.86
N ARG A 36 -15.02 2.07 -3.08
CA ARG A 36 -13.76 2.49 -3.71
C ARG A 36 -12.54 2.15 -2.86
N VAL A 37 -12.62 2.32 -1.55
CA VAL A 37 -11.54 1.94 -0.64
C VAL A 37 -11.33 0.44 -0.71
N GLU A 38 -12.41 -0.35 -0.62
CA GLU A 38 -12.32 -1.81 -0.74
C GLU A 38 -11.69 -2.25 -2.07
N PHE A 39 -12.11 -1.63 -3.19
CA PHE A 39 -11.55 -1.90 -4.50
C PHE A 39 -10.04 -1.61 -4.60
N VAL A 40 -9.59 -0.49 -4.03
CA VAL A 40 -8.16 -0.12 -4.05
C VAL A 40 -7.33 -1.11 -3.23
N PHE A 41 -7.76 -1.44 -2.02
CA PHE A 41 -7.03 -2.36 -1.15
C PHE A 41 -7.05 -3.80 -1.67
N ASP A 42 -8.15 -4.25 -2.30
CA ASP A 42 -8.22 -5.54 -2.99
C ASP A 42 -7.13 -5.61 -4.07
N TYR A 43 -7.05 -4.60 -4.95
CA TYR A 43 -6.07 -4.58 -6.04
C TYR A 43 -4.63 -4.56 -5.52
N LEU A 44 -4.32 -3.70 -4.55
CA LEU A 44 -2.98 -3.59 -3.97
C LEU A 44 -2.56 -4.88 -3.25
N GLY A 45 -3.52 -5.65 -2.71
CA GLY A 45 -3.30 -6.91 -2.00
C GLY A 45 -3.22 -8.15 -2.87
N ARG A 46 -3.35 -8.03 -4.21
CA ARG A 46 -3.24 -9.17 -5.14
C ARG A 46 -1.81 -9.67 -5.21
N GLU A 47 -1.66 -11.00 -5.22
CA GLU A 47 -0.33 -11.61 -5.22
C GLU A 47 0.46 -11.24 -6.48
N GLU A 48 -0.20 -11.23 -7.63
CA GLU A 48 0.40 -10.89 -8.91
C GLU A 48 0.87 -9.42 -8.95
N PHE A 49 0.10 -8.52 -8.34
CA PHE A 49 0.49 -7.12 -8.24
C PHE A 49 1.71 -6.98 -7.34
N CYS A 50 1.67 -7.52 -6.12
CA CYS A 50 2.79 -7.39 -5.19
C CYS A 50 4.06 -8.06 -5.76
N ASP A 51 3.96 -9.29 -6.27
CA ASP A 51 5.11 -10.00 -6.84
C ASP A 51 5.71 -9.26 -8.03
N SER A 52 4.88 -8.65 -8.87
CA SER A 52 5.34 -7.88 -10.02
C SER A 52 6.06 -6.59 -9.61
N VAL A 53 5.51 -5.86 -8.63
CA VAL A 53 6.08 -4.58 -8.17
C VAL A 53 7.41 -4.80 -7.44
N PHE A 54 7.50 -5.83 -6.60
CA PHE A 54 8.68 -6.08 -5.76
C PHE A 54 9.71 -7.03 -6.41
N LYS A 55 9.53 -7.41 -7.68
CA LYS A 55 10.49 -8.24 -8.42
C LYS A 55 11.80 -7.50 -8.66
N VAL A 56 12.90 -8.05 -8.15
CA VAL A 56 14.27 -7.57 -8.40
C VAL A 56 14.62 -7.74 -9.88
N GLY A 57 15.18 -6.70 -10.51
CA GLY A 57 15.39 -6.65 -11.97
C GLY A 57 14.08 -6.59 -12.77
N GLY A 58 12.95 -6.33 -12.10
CA GLY A 58 11.62 -6.32 -12.70
C GLY A 58 11.29 -5.00 -13.39
N LEU A 59 10.20 -5.01 -14.15
CA LEU A 59 9.72 -3.85 -14.91
C LEU A 59 9.52 -2.58 -14.04
N TYR A 60 9.15 -2.78 -12.77
CA TYR A 60 8.76 -1.69 -11.88
C TYR A 60 9.86 -1.25 -10.92
N GLU A 61 11.08 -1.79 -10.99
CA GLU A 61 12.13 -1.53 -10.01
C GLU A 61 12.47 -0.04 -9.85
N GLU A 62 12.63 0.69 -10.96
CA GLU A 62 12.90 2.13 -10.93
C GLU A 62 11.70 2.93 -10.40
N LEU A 63 10.47 2.50 -10.70
CA LEU A 63 9.27 3.15 -10.20
C LEU A 63 9.09 2.91 -8.70
N LEU A 64 9.31 1.68 -8.24
CA LEU A 64 9.29 1.32 -6.83
C LEU A 64 10.33 2.12 -6.05
N GLY A 65 11.55 2.28 -6.61
CA GLY A 65 12.59 3.11 -6.01
C GLY A 65 12.15 4.56 -5.79
N ARG A 66 11.45 5.16 -6.76
CA ARG A 66 10.86 6.51 -6.63
C ARG A 66 9.76 6.56 -5.56
N VAL A 67 8.85 5.59 -5.55
CA VAL A 67 7.79 5.50 -4.54
C VAL A 67 8.37 5.40 -3.13
N VAL A 68 9.39 4.56 -2.93
CA VAL A 68 10.06 4.42 -1.62
C VAL A 68 10.71 5.74 -1.20
N ALA A 69 11.42 6.41 -2.12
CA ALA A 69 12.04 7.71 -1.82
C ALA A 69 11.00 8.79 -1.43
N ASP A 70 9.86 8.83 -2.10
CA ASP A 70 8.76 9.74 -1.75
C ASP A 70 8.13 9.39 -0.40
N LEU A 71 7.95 8.10 -0.09
CA LEU A 71 7.45 7.66 1.22
C LEU A 71 8.42 8.02 2.36
N ASP A 72 9.72 7.81 2.16
CA ASP A 72 10.75 8.19 3.14
C ASP A 72 10.72 9.69 3.42
N ARG A 73 10.57 10.51 2.35
CA ARG A 73 10.43 11.96 2.49
C ARG A 73 9.19 12.35 3.29
N LEU A 74 8.03 11.75 3.01
CA LEU A 74 6.79 12.02 3.76
C LEU A 74 6.92 11.66 5.24
N MET A 75 7.57 10.54 5.56
CA MET A 75 7.82 10.12 6.95
C MET A 75 8.78 11.07 7.69
N ASP A 76 9.79 11.59 7.00
CA ASP A 76 10.73 12.55 7.58
C ASP A 76 10.12 13.94 7.78
N GLU A 77 9.19 14.34 6.91
CA GLU A 77 8.42 15.59 7.04
C GLU A 77 7.47 15.54 8.25
N GLU A 78 6.75 14.43 8.47
CA GLU A 78 5.89 14.25 9.66
C GLU A 78 6.67 14.33 10.98
N ARG A 79 7.91 13.83 11.03
CA ARG A 79 8.73 13.86 12.26
C ARG A 79 9.22 15.26 12.64
N ARG A 80 9.06 16.26 11.77
CA ARG A 80 9.54 17.63 11.98
C ARG A 80 8.42 18.63 12.31
N GLY A 81 7.15 18.23 12.19
CA GLY A 81 5.98 19.03 12.57
C GLY A 81 5.53 18.77 14.00
#